data_AF-A0AAU9X139-F1
#
_entry.id   AF-A0AAU9X139-F1
#
_cell.length_a   1.000
_cell.length_b   1.000
_cell.length_c   1.000
_cell.angle_alpha   90.00
_cell.angle_beta   90.00
_cell.angle_gamma   90.00
#
_symmetry.space_group_name_H-M   'P 1'
#
loop_
_entity.id
_entity.type
_entity.pdbx_description
1 polymer ?
#
loop_
_entity_poly.entity_id
_entity_poly.type
_entity_poly.pdbx_seq_one_letter_code
_entity_poly.pdbx_strand_id
1 'polypeptide(L)'
;MQDALCYSTTKRAILAEKEASRTPIKIARFTRTADHTKLVVNDITHVTAPNSLECPFQFCQNLDNQATTTLEKLDEAPEDKLEIFCKVLKLSETKVVGRAKYNVANATIADNTGQITLDVWNNLIPQIQENKVYKFTNLSVRFWNGVRKLKTTTNSVVLETPNPLLEGLEVEDTSSPYQETTILLS
;
A
#
# COMPACT_ATOMS: atom_id res chain seq x y z
N MET A 1 -2.87 7.86 13.28
CA MET A 1 -3.48 8.99 12.53
C MET A 1 -4.95 8.65 12.30
N GLN A 2 -5.88 9.61 12.37
CA GLN A 2 -7.32 9.35 12.15
C GLN A 2 -7.67 9.66 10.70
N ASP A 3 -8.28 8.69 10.00
CA ASP A 3 -8.78 8.87 8.64
C ASP A 3 -9.97 9.86 8.63
N ALA A 4 -10.15 10.61 7.54
CA ALA A 4 -11.25 11.55 7.39
C ALA A 4 -12.05 11.33 6.09
N LEU A 5 -13.37 11.50 6.17
CA LEU A 5 -14.30 11.48 5.04
C LEU A 5 -14.80 12.91 4.77
N CYS A 6 -14.59 13.41 3.56
CA CYS A 6 -15.03 14.75 3.18
C CYS A 6 -16.24 14.69 2.23
N TYR A 7 -17.41 15.08 2.75
CA TYR A 7 -18.64 15.21 1.97
C TYR A 7 -18.81 16.60 1.36
N SER A 8 -18.28 17.64 2.01
CA SER A 8 -18.36 19.02 1.52
C SER A 8 -17.60 19.17 0.19
N THR A 9 -18.28 19.59 -0.87
CA THR A 9 -17.67 19.81 -2.19
C THR A 9 -16.71 21.01 -2.16
N THR A 10 -17.10 22.10 -1.50
CA THR A 10 -16.27 23.30 -1.37
C THR A 10 -14.96 23.03 -0.62
N LYS A 11 -15.00 22.20 0.43
CA LYS A 11 -13.80 21.92 1.24
C LYS A 11 -12.85 20.92 0.59
N ARG A 12 -13.29 20.10 -0.37
CA ARG A 12 -12.41 19.16 -1.08
C ARG A 12 -11.24 19.86 -1.77
N ALA A 13 -11.51 20.96 -2.47
CA ALA A 13 -10.46 21.72 -3.17
C ALA A 13 -9.44 22.30 -2.17
N ILE A 14 -9.93 22.88 -1.07
CA ILE A 14 -9.07 23.44 -0.01
C ILE A 14 -8.19 22.35 0.61
N LEU A 15 -8.78 21.20 0.97
CA LEU A 15 -8.03 20.11 1.58
C LEU A 15 -6.98 19.52 0.64
N ALA A 16 -7.31 19.35 -0.64
CA ALA A 16 -6.36 18.86 -1.65
C ALA A 16 -5.17 19.81 -1.86
N GLU A 17 -5.41 21.13 -1.86
CA GLU A 17 -4.34 22.14 -1.94
C GLU A 17 -3.43 22.09 -0.70
N LYS A 18 -4.01 21.94 0.50
CA LYS A 18 -3.24 21.88 1.75
C LYS A 18 -2.46 20.59 1.89
N GLU A 19 -3.01 19.47 1.41
CA GLU A 19 -2.32 18.19 1.28
C GLU A 19 -1.12 18.29 0.33
N ALA A 20 -1.32 18.85 -0.88
CA ALA A 20 -0.25 19.04 -1.85
C ALA A 20 0.88 19.96 -1.34
N SER A 21 0.51 21.04 -0.65
CA SER A 21 1.46 21.99 -0.07
C SER A 21 2.05 21.54 1.28
N ARG A 22 1.61 20.39 1.80
CA ARG A 22 2.02 19.85 3.11
C ARG A 22 1.86 20.87 4.23
N THR A 23 0.81 21.69 4.14
CA THR A 23 0.53 22.73 5.12
C THR A 23 -0.48 22.22 6.14
N PRO A 24 -0.27 22.47 7.44
CA PRO A 24 -1.18 21.99 8.46
C PRO A 24 -2.48 22.77 8.43
N ILE A 25 -3.56 22.11 8.85
CA ILE A 25 -4.89 22.70 9.00
C ILE A 25 -5.47 22.39 10.37
N LYS A 26 -6.30 23.29 10.87
CA LYS A 26 -7.13 23.10 12.05
C LYS A 26 -8.56 22.83 11.60
N ILE A 27 -9.13 21.73 12.10
CA ILE A 27 -10.51 21.33 11.80
C ILE A 27 -11.34 21.47 13.08
N ALA A 28 -12.46 22.18 13.00
CA ALA A 28 -13.43 22.35 14.09
C ALA A 28 -14.85 22.07 13.60
N ARG A 29 -15.79 21.80 14.52
CA ARG A 29 -17.19 21.46 14.20
C ARG A 29 -17.34 20.27 13.24
N PHE A 30 -16.51 19.24 13.44
CA PHE A 30 -16.60 17.98 12.71
C PHE A 30 -17.54 16.99 13.40
N THR A 31 -17.96 15.97 12.65
CA THR A 31 -18.68 14.80 13.19
C THR A 31 -17.81 13.55 13.04
N ARG A 32 -18.24 12.39 13.55
CA ARG A 32 -17.55 11.11 13.39
C ARG A 32 -18.47 10.08 12.75
N THR A 33 -17.88 9.07 12.11
CA THR A 33 -18.63 7.87 11.70
C THR A 33 -19.17 7.13 12.93
N ALA A 34 -20.18 6.28 12.74
CA ALA A 34 -20.85 5.57 13.83
C ALA A 34 -19.91 4.63 14.62
N ASP A 35 -18.90 4.08 13.95
CA ASP A 35 -17.82 3.28 14.54
C ASP A 35 -16.71 4.13 15.17
N HIS A 36 -16.84 5.47 15.13
CA HIS A 36 -15.88 6.45 15.60
C HIS A 36 -14.47 6.38 14.97
N THR A 37 -14.30 5.58 13.91
CA THR A 37 -12.99 5.35 13.27
C THR A 37 -12.56 6.52 12.39
N LYS A 38 -13.52 7.27 11.81
CA LYS A 38 -13.25 8.35 10.86
C LYS A 38 -13.87 9.67 11.28
N LEU A 39 -13.14 10.76 11.00
CA LEU A 39 -13.65 12.12 11.10
C LEU A 39 -14.49 12.43 9.86
N VAL A 40 -15.62 13.11 10.03
CA VAL A 40 -16.51 13.51 8.93
C VAL A 40 -16.47 15.02 8.75
N VAL A 41 -15.96 15.44 7.60
CA VAL A 41 -15.91 16.83 7.13
C VAL A 41 -17.13 17.10 6.25
N ASN A 42 -18.01 17.95 6.73
CA ASN A 42 -19.23 18.41 6.05
C ASN A 42 -19.23 19.94 5.94
N ASP A 43 -20.31 20.53 5.43
CA ASP A 43 -20.35 21.98 5.17
C ASP A 43 -20.26 22.83 6.45
N ILE A 44 -20.77 22.31 7.58
CA ILE A 44 -20.68 22.98 8.89
C ILE A 44 -19.28 22.86 9.54
N THR A 45 -18.39 22.04 8.97
CA THR A 45 -17.02 21.88 9.47
C THR A 45 -16.19 23.11 9.15
N HIS A 46 -15.50 23.66 10.13
CA HIS A 46 -14.60 24.80 9.95
C HIS A 46 -13.18 24.30 9.68
N VAL A 47 -12.56 24.78 8.61
CA VAL A 47 -11.16 24.49 8.25
C VAL A 47 -10.40 25.80 8.25
N THR A 48 -9.40 25.94 9.11
CA THR A 48 -8.60 27.16 9.25
C THR A 48 -7.11 26.81 9.28
N ALA A 49 -6.24 27.80 9.03
CA ALA A 49 -4.81 27.62 9.32
C ALA A 49 -4.60 27.55 10.84
N PRO A 50 -3.69 26.70 11.35
CA PRO A 50 -3.28 26.75 12.74
C PRO A 50 -2.51 28.05 13.02
N ASN A 51 -2.65 28.56 14.24
CA ASN A 51 -1.87 29.70 14.70
C ASN A 51 -0.38 29.29 14.78
N SER A 52 0.51 30.02 14.10
CA SER A 52 1.94 29.69 14.03
C SER A 52 2.65 29.72 15.38
N LEU A 53 2.08 30.43 16.36
CA LEU A 53 2.58 30.51 17.73
C LEU A 53 2.16 29.32 18.61
N GLU A 54 1.17 28.53 18.19
CA GLU A 54 0.56 27.46 19.01
C GLU A 54 1.08 26.05 18.66
N CYS A 55 1.80 25.87 17.54
CA CYS A 55 2.29 24.55 17.13
C CYS A 55 3.46 24.65 16.12
N PRO A 56 4.69 24.22 16.47
CA PRO A 56 5.73 24.00 15.47
C PRO A 56 5.37 22.74 14.68
N PHE A 57 4.65 22.92 13.57
CA PHE A 57 4.36 21.82 12.67
C PHE A 57 5.59 21.47 11.84
N GLN A 58 6.00 20.22 11.90
CA GLN A 58 6.96 19.62 10.97
C GLN A 58 6.26 18.48 10.24
N PHE A 59 6.18 18.58 8.91
CA PHE A 59 5.64 17.49 8.10
C PHE A 59 6.59 16.30 8.15
N CYS A 60 6.22 15.24 8.85
CA CYS A 60 6.90 13.95 8.78
C CYS A 60 6.29 13.12 7.65
N GLN A 61 7.10 12.78 6.63
CA GLN A 61 6.69 11.85 5.57
C GLN A 61 6.45 10.42 6.09
N ASN A 62 7.01 10.08 7.25
CA ASN A 62 6.93 8.75 7.85
C ASN A 62 5.78 8.67 8.86
N LEU A 63 4.54 8.86 8.40
CA LEU A 63 3.35 8.80 9.27
C LEU A 63 2.79 7.39 9.46
N ASP A 64 3.24 6.43 8.65
CA ASP A 64 2.92 5.02 8.82
C ASP A 64 4.10 4.33 9.51
N ASN A 65 4.04 4.24 10.84
CA ASN A 65 4.69 3.13 11.57
C ASN A 65 3.91 1.83 11.29
N GLN A 66 3.62 1.52 10.02
CA GLN A 66 3.21 0.17 9.66
C GLN A 66 4.46 -0.70 9.81
N ALA A 67 4.40 -1.70 10.70
CA ALA A 67 5.45 -2.67 10.79
C ALA A 67 5.57 -3.36 9.42
N THR A 68 6.75 -3.27 8.81
CA THR A 68 7.05 -3.98 7.57
C THR A 68 6.76 -5.47 7.79
N THR A 69 5.86 -6.01 6.98
CA THR A 69 5.46 -7.41 7.02
C THR A 69 6.34 -8.20 6.06
N THR A 70 6.90 -9.32 6.52
CA THR A 70 7.61 -10.27 5.67
C THR A 70 6.62 -11.21 5.00
N LEU A 71 7.00 -11.77 3.85
CA LEU A 71 6.15 -12.68 3.09
C LEU A 71 5.82 -13.98 3.85
N GLU A 72 6.75 -14.48 4.68
CA GLU A 72 6.50 -15.62 5.59
C GLU A 72 5.38 -15.36 6.62
N LYS A 73 5.23 -14.13 7.10
CA LYS A 73 4.27 -13.76 8.17
C LYS A 73 2.96 -13.25 7.63
N LEU A 74 2.76 -13.35 6.33
CA LEU A 74 1.57 -12.82 5.70
C LEU A 74 0.31 -13.49 6.26
N ASP A 75 0.36 -14.76 6.69
CA ASP A 75 -0.78 -15.50 7.28
C ASP A 75 -1.27 -14.91 8.61
N GLU A 76 -0.39 -14.27 9.37
CA GLU A 76 -0.72 -13.62 10.64
C GLU A 76 -1.00 -12.12 10.46
N ALA A 77 -0.68 -11.59 9.28
CA ALA A 77 -0.80 -10.18 8.96
C ALA A 77 -2.25 -9.78 8.62
N PRO A 78 -2.62 -8.50 8.84
CA PRO A 78 -3.92 -8.00 8.40
C PRO A 78 -4.10 -8.18 6.89
N GLU A 79 -5.35 -8.38 6.45
CA GLU A 79 -5.65 -8.54 5.02
C GLU A 79 -5.46 -7.25 4.21
N ASP A 80 -5.47 -6.10 4.87
CA ASP A 80 -5.29 -4.78 4.27
C ASP A 80 -4.20 -3.98 4.98
N LYS A 81 -3.84 -2.83 4.37
CA LYS A 81 -2.86 -1.89 4.95
C LYS A 81 -1.49 -2.52 5.22
N LEU A 82 -1.05 -3.37 4.29
CA LEU A 82 0.25 -4.04 4.38
C LEU A 82 1.37 -3.17 3.83
N GLU A 83 2.50 -3.20 4.53
CA GLU A 83 3.77 -2.66 4.09
C GLU A 83 4.75 -3.80 3.82
N ILE A 84 5.30 -3.86 2.61
CA ILE A 84 6.22 -4.93 2.19
C ILE A 84 7.44 -4.32 1.52
N PHE A 85 8.61 -4.82 1.90
CA PHE A 85 9.89 -4.42 1.37
C PHE A 85 10.48 -5.54 0.52
N CYS A 86 10.55 -5.36 -0.79
CA CYS A 86 10.81 -6.46 -1.72
C CYS A 86 11.54 -6.03 -2.99
N LYS A 87 12.21 -6.98 -3.64
CA LYS A 87 12.70 -6.85 -5.02
C LYS A 87 11.61 -7.28 -6.00
N VAL A 88 11.46 -6.54 -7.10
CA VAL A 88 10.64 -6.97 -8.24
C VAL A 88 11.50 -7.88 -9.12
N LEU A 89 11.20 -9.17 -9.14
CA LEU A 89 11.98 -10.16 -9.90
C LEU A 89 11.51 -10.29 -11.34
N LYS A 90 10.20 -10.18 -11.57
CA LYS A 90 9.59 -10.29 -12.90
C LYS A 90 8.36 -9.40 -12.98
N LEU A 91 8.13 -8.80 -14.14
CA LEU A 91 6.98 -7.95 -14.41
C LEU A 91 6.34 -8.37 -15.75
N SER A 92 5.07 -8.78 -15.70
CA SER A 92 4.34 -9.14 -16.92
C SER A 92 4.00 -7.91 -17.77
N GLU A 93 3.67 -8.14 -19.03
CA GLU A 93 3.00 -7.13 -19.86
C GLU A 93 1.71 -6.62 -19.20
N THR A 94 1.38 -5.36 -19.49
CA THR A 94 0.15 -4.73 -19.00
C THR A 94 -1.06 -5.24 -19.76
N LYS A 95 -2.07 -5.69 -19.02
CA LYS A 95 -3.35 -6.15 -19.56
C LYS A 95 -4.46 -5.16 -19.22
N VAL A 96 -5.36 -4.94 -20.17
CA VAL A 96 -6.57 -4.14 -19.95
C VAL A 96 -7.70 -5.07 -19.53
N VAL A 97 -8.34 -4.80 -18.39
CA VAL A 97 -9.39 -5.65 -17.82
C VAL A 97 -10.65 -4.87 -17.46
N GLY A 98 -11.80 -5.55 -17.57
CA GLY A 98 -13.11 -5.02 -17.21
C GLY A 98 -13.66 -3.97 -18.18
N ARG A 99 -14.94 -3.62 -17.99
CA ARG A 99 -15.64 -2.63 -18.84
C ARG A 99 -15.06 -1.23 -18.70
N ALA A 100 -14.54 -0.90 -17.52
CA ALA A 100 -13.91 0.38 -17.22
C ALA A 100 -12.45 0.48 -17.73
N LYS A 101 -11.93 -0.56 -18.41
CA LYS A 101 -10.59 -0.60 -19.01
C LYS A 101 -9.46 -0.28 -18.01
N TYR A 102 -9.44 -0.99 -16.88
CA TYR A 102 -8.35 -0.88 -15.92
C TYR A 102 -7.10 -1.58 -16.43
N ASN A 103 -5.93 -1.03 -16.11
CA ASN A 103 -4.65 -1.65 -16.44
C ASN A 103 -4.14 -2.46 -15.27
N VAL A 104 -3.69 -3.70 -15.52
CA VAL A 104 -3.08 -4.58 -14.53
C VAL A 104 -1.83 -5.24 -15.10
N ALA A 105 -0.77 -5.29 -14.31
CA ALA A 105 0.42 -6.11 -14.55
C ALA A 105 0.64 -7.04 -13.35
N ASN A 106 1.05 -8.28 -13.59
CA ASN A 106 1.42 -9.20 -12.53
C ASN A 106 2.93 -9.11 -12.32
N ALA A 107 3.35 -8.79 -11.11
CA ALA A 107 4.75 -8.81 -10.70
C ALA A 107 5.03 -10.02 -9.81
N THR A 108 6.16 -10.70 -10.02
CA THR A 108 6.74 -11.59 -9.01
C THR A 108 7.64 -10.74 -8.13
N ILE A 109 7.30 -10.63 -6.85
CA ILE A 109 8.10 -9.90 -5.86
C ILE A 109 8.68 -10.88 -4.84
N ALA A 110 9.84 -10.56 -4.31
CA ALA A 110 10.51 -11.39 -3.30
C ALA A 110 11.13 -10.54 -2.20
N ASP A 111 11.07 -11.06 -0.98
CA ASP A 111 11.91 -10.64 0.14
C ASP A 111 12.84 -11.79 0.52
N ASN A 112 13.54 -11.68 1.64
CA ASN A 112 14.44 -12.73 2.13
C ASN A 112 13.72 -13.98 2.69
N THR A 113 12.39 -13.99 2.70
CA THR A 113 11.56 -15.05 3.31
C THR A 113 10.74 -15.82 2.28
N GLY A 114 10.56 -15.28 1.07
CA GLY A 114 9.92 -16.00 -0.03
C GLY A 114 9.57 -15.11 -1.22
N GLN A 115 8.70 -15.63 -2.09
CA GLN A 115 8.22 -14.93 -3.28
C GLN A 115 6.70 -15.00 -3.38
N ILE A 116 6.08 -13.95 -3.93
CA ILE A 116 4.63 -13.91 -4.14
C ILE A 116 4.28 -13.10 -5.39
N THR A 117 3.11 -13.39 -5.96
CA THR A 117 2.55 -12.56 -7.03
C THR A 117 1.88 -11.31 -6.46
N LEU A 118 2.20 -10.16 -7.04
CA LEU A 118 1.57 -8.87 -6.80
C LEU A 118 0.81 -8.39 -8.06
N ASP A 119 -0.49 -8.12 -7.93
CA ASP A 119 -1.28 -7.44 -8.96
C ASP A 119 -1.07 -5.93 -8.83
N VAL A 120 -0.37 -5.33 -9.79
CA VAL A 120 -0.06 -3.89 -9.83
C VAL A 120 -1.04 -3.19 -10.77
N TRP A 121 -1.72 -2.17 -10.26
CA TRP A 121 -2.82 -1.52 -10.97
C TRP A 121 -2.47 -0.11 -11.46
N ASN A 122 -2.97 0.23 -12.65
CA ASN A 122 -3.07 1.58 -13.20
C ASN A 122 -1.73 2.36 -13.19
N ASN A 123 -1.71 3.49 -12.47
CA ASN A 123 -0.61 4.46 -12.45
C ASN A 123 0.63 3.99 -11.67
N LEU A 124 0.55 2.87 -10.95
CA LEU A 124 1.70 2.29 -10.24
C LEU A 124 2.56 1.41 -11.15
N ILE A 125 1.99 0.85 -12.22
CA ILE A 125 2.71 0.01 -13.19
C ILE A 125 3.97 0.71 -13.75
N PRO A 126 3.91 1.96 -14.26
CA PRO A 126 5.10 2.61 -14.81
C PRO A 126 6.13 3.05 -13.74
N GLN A 127 5.82 2.93 -12.44
CA GLN A 127 6.72 3.35 -11.35
C GLN A 127 7.65 2.23 -10.90
N ILE A 128 7.42 1.00 -11.36
CA ILE A 128 8.19 -0.18 -10.98
C ILE A 128 8.94 -0.77 -12.16
N GLN A 129 10.11 -1.33 -11.89
CA GLN A 129 10.96 -1.98 -12.88
C GLN A 129 11.49 -3.29 -12.32
N GLU A 130 11.75 -4.25 -13.19
CA GLU A 130 12.43 -5.48 -12.83
C GLU A 130 13.82 -5.19 -12.24
N ASN A 131 14.26 -6.08 -11.36
CA ASN A 131 15.54 -6.03 -10.64
C ASN A 131 15.75 -4.84 -9.71
N LYS A 132 14.70 -4.06 -9.43
CA LYS A 132 14.74 -2.97 -8.46
C LYS A 132 14.05 -3.33 -7.16
N VAL A 133 14.50 -2.67 -6.08
CA VAL A 133 14.00 -2.87 -4.73
C VAL A 133 13.07 -1.72 -4.34
N TYR A 134 11.92 -2.07 -3.78
CA TYR A 134 10.88 -1.14 -3.43
C TYR A 134 10.31 -1.41 -2.04
N LYS A 135 9.89 -0.32 -1.39
CA LYS A 135 8.95 -0.34 -0.28
C LYS A 135 7.54 -0.07 -0.85
N PHE A 136 6.67 -1.06 -0.76
CA PHE A 136 5.25 -0.90 -1.05
C PHE A 136 4.48 -0.70 0.25
N THR A 137 3.51 0.21 0.24
CA THR A 137 2.62 0.47 1.38
C THR A 137 1.16 0.36 0.96
N ASN A 138 0.27 0.16 1.92
CA ASN A 138 -1.17 0.00 1.71
C ASN A 138 -1.53 -1.08 0.68
N LEU A 139 -0.81 -2.20 0.69
CA LEU A 139 -1.18 -3.38 -0.09
C LEU A 139 -2.34 -4.12 0.59
N SER A 140 -3.05 -4.94 -0.18
CA SER A 140 -4.02 -5.87 0.37
C SER A 140 -3.78 -7.29 -0.14
N VAL A 141 -4.13 -8.26 0.68
CA VAL A 141 -4.19 -9.67 0.35
C VAL A 141 -5.40 -9.92 -0.55
N ARG A 142 -5.26 -10.88 -1.47
CA ARG A 142 -6.36 -11.41 -2.27
C ARG A 142 -6.12 -12.90 -2.52
N PHE A 143 -7.20 -13.67 -2.53
CA PHE A 143 -7.17 -15.05 -3.00
C PHE A 143 -7.73 -15.14 -4.43
N TRP A 144 -7.00 -15.83 -5.31
CA TRP A 144 -7.42 -16.09 -6.68
C TRP A 144 -7.16 -17.55 -7.02
N ASN A 145 -8.22 -18.30 -7.35
CA ASN A 145 -8.17 -19.75 -7.59
C ASN A 145 -7.47 -20.52 -6.45
N GLY A 146 -7.74 -20.13 -5.19
CA GLY A 146 -7.09 -20.73 -4.01
C GLY A 146 -5.64 -20.29 -3.78
N VAL A 147 -5.03 -19.57 -4.72
CA VAL A 147 -3.67 -19.03 -4.58
C VAL A 147 -3.71 -17.64 -3.97
N ARG A 148 -2.94 -17.45 -2.91
CA ARG A 148 -2.78 -16.16 -2.24
C ARG A 148 -1.92 -15.23 -3.08
N LYS A 149 -2.34 -13.98 -3.19
CA LYS A 149 -1.65 -12.90 -3.90
C LYS A 149 -1.75 -11.60 -3.13
N LEU A 150 -0.90 -10.66 -3.48
CA LEU A 150 -1.03 -9.27 -3.09
C LEU A 150 -1.63 -8.46 -4.24
N LYS A 151 -2.23 -7.33 -3.89
CA LYS A 151 -2.67 -6.33 -4.86
C LYS A 151 -2.39 -4.94 -4.33
N THR A 152 -2.06 -4.03 -5.25
CA THR A 152 -2.10 -2.60 -4.93
C THR A 152 -3.54 -2.13 -4.76
N THR A 153 -3.74 -1.17 -3.88
CA THR A 153 -5.00 -0.44 -3.68
C THR A 153 -4.91 0.95 -4.31
N THR A 154 -6.00 1.72 -4.28
CA THR A 154 -6.00 3.11 -4.73
C THR A 154 -5.11 4.02 -3.89
N ASN A 155 -4.75 3.58 -2.67
CA ASN A 155 -3.94 4.33 -1.72
C ASN A 155 -2.51 3.76 -1.60
N SER A 156 -2.17 2.76 -2.44
CA SER A 156 -0.83 2.20 -2.43
C SER A 156 0.19 3.22 -2.90
N VAL A 157 1.30 3.30 -2.16
CA VAL A 157 2.47 4.09 -2.52
C VAL A 157 3.64 3.15 -2.69
N VAL A 158 4.44 3.41 -3.71
CA VAL A 158 5.67 2.68 -3.99
C VAL A 158 6.85 3.65 -3.91
N LEU A 159 7.91 3.24 -3.20
CA LEU A 159 9.14 3.99 -3.07
C LEU A 159 10.31 3.09 -3.46
N GLU A 160 11.08 3.49 -4.47
CA GLU A 160 12.35 2.82 -4.79
C GLU A 160 13.32 3.03 -3.62
N THR A 161 13.84 1.95 -3.07
CA THR A 161 14.72 2.00 -1.91
C THR A 161 15.75 0.89 -2.06
N PRO A 162 16.97 1.21 -2.52
CA PRO A 162 18.03 0.23 -2.66
C PRO A 162 18.29 -0.51 -1.34
N ASN A 163 18.44 -1.83 -1.41
CA ASN A 163 18.83 -2.64 -0.26
C ASN A 163 19.72 -3.79 -0.74
N PRO A 164 21.02 -3.80 -0.36
CA PRO A 164 21.97 -4.84 -0.76
C PRO A 164 21.54 -6.26 -0.38
N LEU A 165 20.74 -6.43 0.68
CA LEU A 165 20.29 -7.75 1.14
C LEU A 165 19.31 -8.42 0.18
N LEU A 166 18.65 -7.64 -0.69
CA LEU A 166 17.67 -8.15 -1.65
C LEU A 166 18.21 -8.21 -3.08
N GLU A 167 19.40 -7.65 -3.36
CA GLU A 167 19.96 -7.58 -4.72
C GLU A 167 20.20 -8.96 -5.34
N GLY A 168 20.61 -9.94 -4.53
CA GLY A 168 20.90 -11.30 -4.97
C GLY A 168 19.69 -12.22 -5.16
N LEU A 169 18.47 -11.74 -4.92
CA LEU A 169 17.27 -12.57 -5.11
C LEU A 169 16.95 -12.75 -6.60
N GLU A 170 16.63 -13.99 -6.98
CA GLU A 170 16.24 -14.40 -8.32
C GLU A 170 14.92 -15.17 -8.28
N VAL A 171 14.25 -15.34 -9.42
CA VAL A 171 12.98 -16.08 -9.48
C VAL A 171 13.24 -17.54 -9.10
N GLU A 172 12.52 -18.05 -8.11
CA GLU A 172 12.53 -19.47 -7.80
C GLU A 172 11.70 -20.22 -8.86
N ASP A 173 12.33 -21.17 -9.55
CA ASP A 173 11.63 -22.07 -10.47
C ASP A 173 10.80 -23.10 -9.67
N THR A 174 9.65 -22.69 -9.16
CA THR A 174 8.65 -23.63 -8.63
C THR A 174 7.88 -24.28 -9.80
N SER A 175 8.59 -25.05 -10.63
CA SER A 175 8.00 -25.87 -11.71
C SER A 175 8.06 -27.37 -11.41
N SER A 176 7.95 -27.76 -10.14
CA SER A 176 7.60 -29.14 -9.76
C SER A 176 6.39 -29.13 -8.84
N PRO A 177 5.24 -29.69 -9.27
CA PRO A 177 4.08 -29.88 -8.40
C PRO A 177 4.23 -31.07 -7.44
N TYR A 178 5.41 -31.69 -7.34
CA TYR A 178 5.67 -32.81 -6.43
C TYR A 178 6.48 -32.34 -5.23
N GLN A 179 5.81 -32.05 -4.13
CA GLN A 179 6.43 -32.14 -2.81
C GLN A 179 6.29 -33.59 -2.33
N GLU A 180 7.31 -34.42 -2.57
CA GLU A 180 7.45 -35.69 -1.84
C GLU A 180 7.94 -35.39 -0.42
N THR A 181 7.17 -35.80 0.57
CA THR A 181 7.60 -35.83 1.97
C THR A 181 7.56 -37.27 2.45
N THR A 182 8.72 -37.76 2.90
CA THR A 182 8.84 -39.05 3.60
C THR A 182 8.55 -38.83 5.07
N ILE A 183 7.44 -39.39 5.56
CA ILE A 183 7.14 -39.42 6.99
C ILE A 183 7.84 -40.66 7.58
N LEU A 184 8.79 -40.45 8.48
CA LEU A 184 9.31 -41.51 9.35
C LEU A 184 8.34 -41.67 10.52
N LEU A 185 7.65 -42.82 10.56
CA LEU A 185 6.88 -43.24 11.73
C LEU A 185 7.85 -43.83 12.75
N SER A 186 7.99 -43.16 13.89
CA SER A 186 8.56 -43.72 15.12
C SER A 186 7.45 -44.12 16.08
#